data_AF-A0A8S3G7B6-F1
#
_entry.id   AF-A0A8S3G7B6-F1
#
_cell.length_a   1.000
_cell.length_b   1.000
_cell.length_c   1.000
_cell.angle_alpha   90.00
_cell.angle_beta   90.00
_cell.angle_gamma   90.00
#
_symmetry.space_group_name_H-M   'P 1'
#
loop_
_entity.id
_entity.type
_entity.pdbx_description
1 polymer ?
#
loop_
_entity_poly.entity_id
_entity_poly.type
_entity_poly.pdbx_seq_one_letter_code
_entity_poly.pdbx_strand_id
1 'polypeptide(L)'
;MINYEYGKSRDIIYDYDEIELVLRNKISNLPMIDTEKLQYLNYQFELYGENSSLITDVRTRLKQEPLEPTERKKLIGLIQGMDNDDIVNFLGSLDYVFTYLRDIDIDLNIEMPTIQTFVEKNIRWQSCLSDYVRRKAPFSTIYLKYIIDLYELLEEYVFDQ
;
A
#
# COMPACT_ATOMS: atom_id res chain seq x y z
N MET A 1 -32.47 -8.05 0.70
CA MET A 1 -33.94 -8.12 0.76
C MET A 1 -34.43 -6.71 1.04
N ILE A 2 -34.95 -6.00 0.03
CA ILE A 2 -35.40 -4.61 0.17
C ILE A 2 -36.80 -4.66 0.81
N ASN A 3 -37.03 -3.92 1.89
CA ASN A 3 -38.32 -3.91 2.57
C ASN A 3 -39.31 -3.04 1.77
N TYR A 4 -40.18 -3.67 0.99
CA TYR A 4 -41.19 -3.02 0.16
C TYR A 4 -42.35 -2.41 0.97
N GLU A 5 -42.41 -2.62 2.28
CA GLU A 5 -43.39 -1.92 3.15
C GLU A 5 -42.92 -0.54 3.61
N TYR A 6 -41.67 -0.16 3.30
CA TYR A 6 -41.10 1.11 3.72
C TYR A 6 -41.83 2.27 3.04
N GLY A 7 -42.63 2.98 3.82
CA GLY A 7 -43.26 4.24 3.43
C GLY A 7 -44.69 4.20 2.93
N LYS A 8 -45.45 3.08 2.98
CA LYS A 8 -46.91 2.94 2.67
C LYS A 8 -47.63 4.21 2.13
N SER A 9 -47.18 4.74 0.99
CA SER A 9 -47.63 6.01 0.38
C SER A 9 -47.69 7.26 1.30
N ARG A 10 -46.82 7.38 2.30
CA ARG A 10 -46.65 8.56 3.17
C ARG A 10 -45.22 9.07 3.06
N ASP A 11 -45.07 10.38 2.88
CA ASP A 11 -43.77 11.03 2.89
C ASP A 11 -43.09 10.80 4.24
N ILE A 12 -41.92 10.17 4.20
CA ILE A 12 -41.07 9.96 5.38
C ILE A 12 -40.31 11.27 5.59
N ILE A 13 -40.70 12.01 6.62
CA ILE A 13 -40.01 13.23 7.03
C ILE A 13 -38.96 12.83 8.05
N TYR A 14 -37.70 13.09 7.72
CA TYR A 14 -36.58 12.89 8.63
C TYR A 14 -36.34 14.17 9.44
N ASP A 15 -36.29 14.03 10.75
CA ASP A 15 -35.81 15.08 11.65
C ASP A 15 -34.27 14.98 11.68
N TYR A 16 -33.63 15.77 10.82
CA TYR A 16 -32.17 15.77 10.72
C TYR A 16 -31.50 16.33 11.98
N ASP A 17 -32.17 17.20 12.73
CA ASP A 17 -31.63 17.78 13.96
C ASP A 17 -31.59 16.71 15.06
N GLU A 18 -32.64 15.89 15.18
CA GLU A 18 -32.65 14.76 16.12
C GLU A 18 -31.63 13.68 15.72
N ILE A 19 -31.54 13.35 14.43
CA ILE A 19 -30.55 12.38 13.92
C ILE A 19 -29.13 12.86 14.21
N GLU A 20 -28.82 14.13 13.94
CA GLU A 20 -27.51 14.72 14.22
C GLU A 20 -27.19 14.66 15.71
N LEU A 21 -28.15 15.06 16.56
CA LEU A 21 -27.96 15.05 18.01
C LEU A 21 -27.68 13.64 18.55
N VAL A 22 -28.42 12.65 18.07
CA VAL A 22 -28.24 11.24 18.47
C VAL A 22 -26.89 10.71 17.99
N LEU A 23 -26.51 10.98 16.74
CA LEU A 23 -25.22 10.56 16.19
C LEU A 23 -24.05 11.21 16.92
N ARG A 24 -24.13 12.53 17.16
CA ARG A 24 -23.12 13.28 17.88
C ARG A 24 -22.91 12.73 19.29
N ASN A 25 -24.00 12.48 20.03
CA ASN A 25 -23.90 11.88 21.36
C ASN A 25 -23.30 10.46 21.33
N LYS A 26 -23.59 9.66 20.30
CA LYS A 26 -22.97 8.34 20.15
C LYS A 26 -21.48 8.43 19.84
N ILE A 27 -21.09 9.32 18.92
CA ILE A 27 -19.70 9.50 18.49
C ILE A 27 -18.86 10.14 19.60
N SER A 28 -19.38 11.16 20.29
CA SER A 28 -18.67 11.84 21.38
C SER A 28 -18.46 10.97 22.62
N ASN A 29 -19.22 9.88 22.76
CA ASN A 29 -19.02 8.87 23.81
C ASN A 29 -18.10 7.72 23.37
N LEU A 30 -17.60 7.73 22.13
CA LEU A 30 -16.58 6.76 21.73
C LEU A 30 -15.26 7.08 22.44
N PRO A 31 -14.54 6.07 22.93
CA PRO A 31 -13.22 6.28 23.48
C PRO A 31 -12.34 6.92 22.40
N MET A 32 -11.72 8.07 22.72
CA MET A 32 -10.72 8.64 21.85
C MET A 32 -9.60 7.62 21.63
N ILE A 33 -9.17 7.49 20.38
CA ILE A 33 -8.03 6.67 20.02
C ILE A 33 -6.82 7.25 20.74
N ASP A 34 -6.30 6.51 21.72
CA ASP A 34 -5.08 6.85 22.43
C ASP A 34 -3.88 6.59 21.52
N THR A 35 -3.39 7.65 20.90
CA THR A 35 -2.28 7.61 19.94
C THR A 35 -0.97 7.14 20.59
N GLU A 36 -0.82 7.27 21.90
CA GLU A 36 0.37 6.80 22.63
C GLU A 36 0.34 5.29 22.87
N LYS A 37 -0.86 4.70 22.95
CA LYS A 37 -1.07 3.24 23.03
C LYS A 37 -1.21 2.54 21.69
N LEU A 38 -1.18 3.30 20.59
CA LEU A 38 -1.33 2.77 19.24
C LEU A 38 -0.05 2.04 18.83
N GLN A 39 0.05 0.76 19.19
CA GLN A 39 1.21 -0.06 18.84
C GLN A 39 1.17 -0.55 17.39
N TYR A 40 -0.03 -0.59 16.79
CA TYR A 40 -0.27 -1.15 15.47
C TYR A 40 -1.33 -0.36 14.72
N LEU A 41 -1.00 0.04 13.50
CA LEU A 41 -1.93 0.49 12.48
C LEU A 41 -1.98 -0.61 11.41
N ASN A 42 -3.16 -1.18 11.15
CA ASN A 42 -3.33 -2.09 10.04
C ASN A 42 -3.44 -1.25 8.77
N TYR A 43 -2.35 -1.14 8.02
CA TYR A 43 -2.33 -0.41 6.77
C TYR A 43 -3.11 -1.19 5.71
N GLN A 44 -4.24 -0.65 5.24
CA GLN A 44 -5.09 -1.28 4.22
C GLN A 44 -4.78 -0.81 2.79
N PHE A 45 -3.56 -0.33 2.55
CA PHE A 45 -3.08 0.01 1.20
C PHE A 45 -3.84 1.16 0.49
N GLU A 46 -4.62 1.98 1.21
CA GLU A 46 -5.36 3.12 0.65
C GLU A 46 -4.59 4.46 0.71
N LEU A 47 -3.35 4.54 0.21
CA LEU A 47 -2.69 5.84 -0.06
C LEU A 47 -2.94 6.30 -1.50
N TYR A 48 -4.19 6.32 -1.95
CA TYR A 48 -4.58 6.62 -3.34
C TYR A 48 -4.40 8.10 -3.78
N GLY A 49 -3.65 8.92 -3.04
CA GLY A 49 -3.53 10.36 -3.31
C GLY A 49 -2.16 10.85 -3.78
N GLU A 50 -1.07 10.13 -3.51
CA GLU A 50 0.30 10.71 -3.57
C GLU A 50 1.35 9.85 -4.30
N ASN A 51 0.97 8.77 -4.98
CA ASN A 51 1.96 7.84 -5.59
C ASN A 51 2.92 8.53 -6.58
N SER A 52 2.45 9.52 -7.35
CA SER A 52 3.31 10.31 -8.26
C SER A 52 4.31 11.21 -7.52
N SER A 53 3.93 11.75 -6.36
CA SER A 53 4.85 12.49 -5.48
C SER A 53 5.87 11.55 -4.88
N LEU A 54 5.44 10.40 -4.35
CA LEU A 54 6.32 9.41 -3.73
C LEU A 54 7.37 8.87 -4.70
N ILE A 55 6.98 8.54 -5.94
CA ILE A 55 7.93 8.10 -6.98
C ILE A 55 8.94 9.21 -7.28
N THR A 56 8.47 10.46 -7.38
CA THR A 56 9.35 11.61 -7.65
C THR A 56 10.35 11.80 -6.51
N ASP A 57 9.89 11.76 -5.27
CA ASP A 57 10.73 11.90 -4.08
C ASP A 57 11.78 10.77 -4.02
N VAL A 58 11.39 9.53 -4.27
CA VAL A 58 12.33 8.40 -4.35
C VAL A 58 13.36 8.60 -5.46
N ARG A 59 12.97 9.10 -6.65
CA ARG A 59 13.91 9.43 -7.75
C ARG A 59 14.92 10.50 -7.36
N THR A 60 14.54 11.48 -6.53
CA THR A 60 15.48 12.51 -6.08
C THR A 60 16.52 11.97 -5.10
N ARG A 61 16.16 10.99 -4.28
CA ARG A 61 17.03 10.44 -3.22
C ARG A 61 17.86 9.25 -3.70
N LEU A 62 17.31 8.43 -4.60
CA LEU A 62 17.92 7.20 -5.08
C LEU A 62 17.95 7.16 -6.60
N LYS A 63 19.15 7.02 -7.17
CA LYS A 63 19.32 6.83 -8.61
C LYS A 63 18.62 5.54 -9.05
N GLN A 64 17.57 5.70 -9.86
CA GLN A 64 16.85 4.59 -10.47
C GLN A 64 17.48 4.21 -11.81
N GLU A 65 17.50 2.92 -12.09
CA GLU A 65 17.97 2.32 -13.33
C GLU A 65 16.88 1.38 -13.86
N PRO A 66 16.75 1.23 -15.18
CA PRO A 66 15.83 0.24 -15.75
C PRO A 66 16.34 -1.18 -15.48
N LEU A 67 15.41 -2.13 -15.32
CA LEU A 67 15.72 -3.55 -15.24
C LEU A 67 16.30 -4.04 -16.56
N GLU A 68 17.29 -4.93 -16.47
CA GLU A 68 17.84 -5.58 -17.66
C GLU A 68 16.76 -6.41 -18.37
N PRO A 69 16.73 -6.46 -19.72
CA PRO A 69 15.66 -7.14 -20.45
C PRO A 69 15.45 -8.62 -20.07
N THR A 70 16.55 -9.29 -19.70
CA THR A 70 16.53 -10.67 -19.19
C THR A 70 15.90 -10.80 -17.82
N GLU A 71 16.08 -9.83 -16.94
CA GLU A 71 15.48 -9.81 -15.60
C GLU A 71 14.01 -9.43 -15.68
N ARG A 72 13.68 -8.41 -16.50
CA ARG A 72 12.30 -8.00 -16.78
C ARG A 72 11.46 -9.16 -17.29
N LYS A 73 11.97 -9.98 -18.22
CA LYS A 73 11.25 -11.18 -18.71
C LYS A 73 11.01 -12.23 -17.62
N LYS A 74 11.96 -12.43 -16.70
CA LYS A 74 11.77 -13.36 -15.57
C LYS A 74 10.70 -12.85 -14.62
N LEU A 75 10.71 -11.55 -14.33
CA LEU A 75 9.72 -10.91 -13.48
C LEU A 75 8.32 -10.97 -14.08
N ILE A 76 8.17 -10.69 -15.38
CA ILE A 76 6.90 -10.85 -16.10
C ILE A 76 6.36 -12.28 -15.95
N GLY A 77 7.21 -13.29 -16.12
CA GLY A 77 6.81 -14.69 -15.95
C GLY A 77 6.36 -15.03 -14.52
N LEU A 78 6.93 -14.37 -13.51
CA LEU A 78 6.49 -14.51 -12.11
C LEU A 78 5.16 -13.80 -11.87
N ILE A 79 4.99 -12.57 -12.38
CA ILE A 79 3.78 -11.76 -12.25
C ILE A 79 2.59 -12.45 -12.92
N GLN A 80 2.78 -13.03 -14.12
CA GLN A 80 1.75 -13.82 -14.81
C GLN A 80 1.29 -15.06 -14.03
N GLY A 81 2.09 -15.55 -13.07
CA GLY A 81 1.74 -16.66 -12.20
C GLY A 81 1.07 -16.25 -10.88
N MET A 82 0.91 -14.95 -10.63
CA MET A 82 0.23 -14.41 -9.45
C MET A 82 -1.27 -14.25 -9.71
N ASP A 83 -2.09 -14.35 -8.66
CA ASP A 83 -3.49 -13.92 -8.75
C ASP A 83 -3.59 -12.39 -8.57
N ASN A 84 -4.75 -11.81 -8.93
CA ASN A 84 -4.95 -10.36 -8.87
C ASN A 84 -4.83 -9.82 -7.43
N ASP A 85 -5.27 -10.57 -6.43
CA ASP A 85 -5.19 -10.15 -5.04
C ASP A 85 -3.72 -10.07 -4.58
N ASP A 86 -2.88 -11.03 -4.99
CA ASP A 86 -1.45 -11.03 -4.72
C ASP A 86 -0.75 -9.84 -5.40
N ILE A 87 -1.13 -9.51 -6.64
CA ILE A 87 -0.55 -8.37 -7.38
C ILE A 87 -0.92 -7.04 -6.70
N VAL A 88 -2.18 -6.86 -6.29
CA VAL A 88 -2.62 -5.65 -5.58
C VAL A 88 -1.91 -5.53 -4.23
N ASN A 89 -1.81 -6.64 -3.48
CA ASN A 89 -1.06 -6.66 -2.22
C ASN A 89 0.43 -6.34 -2.44
N PHE A 90 0.99 -6.74 -3.58
CA PHE A 90 2.37 -6.46 -3.94
C PHE A 90 2.58 -4.98 -4.29
N LEU A 91 1.68 -4.37 -5.07
CA LEU A 91 1.71 -2.93 -5.33
C LEU A 91 1.62 -2.12 -4.04
N GLY A 92 0.62 -2.41 -3.19
CA GLY A 92 0.46 -1.70 -1.92
C GLY A 92 1.66 -1.89 -0.98
N SER A 93 2.31 -3.05 -1.04
CA SER A 93 3.56 -3.29 -0.32
C SER A 93 4.69 -2.37 -0.80
N LEU A 94 4.81 -2.12 -2.11
CA LEU A 94 5.81 -1.22 -2.66
C LEU A 94 5.54 0.25 -2.29
N ASP A 95 4.28 0.69 -2.28
CA ASP A 95 3.92 2.04 -1.80
C ASP A 95 4.36 2.28 -0.36
N TYR A 96 4.22 1.25 0.48
CA TYR A 96 4.72 1.29 1.84
C TYR A 96 6.25 1.40 1.88
N VAL A 97 6.96 0.64 1.04
CA VAL A 97 8.42 0.77 0.91
C VAL A 97 8.82 2.18 0.44
N PHE A 98 8.11 2.77 -0.53
CA PHE A 98 8.36 4.13 -1.00
C PHE A 98 8.24 5.18 0.10
N THR A 99 7.24 5.02 0.97
CA THR A 99 7.06 5.92 2.12
C THR A 99 8.30 5.94 3.02
N TYR A 100 8.89 4.77 3.29
CA TYR A 100 10.12 4.70 4.08
C TYR A 100 11.36 5.18 3.31
N LEU A 101 11.42 4.94 2.00
CA LEU A 101 12.49 5.44 1.14
C LEU A 101 12.48 6.98 1.02
N ARG A 102 11.31 7.61 1.16
CA ARG A 102 11.18 9.08 1.22
C ARG A 102 11.80 9.68 2.48
N ASP A 103 11.75 8.96 3.60
CA ASP A 103 12.10 9.53 4.91
C ASP A 103 13.47 9.04 5.44
N ILE A 104 13.94 7.85 5.05
CA ILE A 104 15.19 7.25 5.57
C ILE A 104 16.39 7.58 4.69
N ASP A 105 17.49 8.06 5.29
CA ASP A 105 18.76 8.20 4.59
C ASP A 105 19.41 6.82 4.40
N ILE A 106 19.60 6.44 3.14
CA ILE A 106 20.31 5.21 2.78
C ILE A 106 21.78 5.57 2.58
N ASP A 107 22.66 4.94 3.36
CA ASP A 107 24.10 5.03 3.13
C ASP A 107 24.48 4.22 1.88
N LEU A 108 24.54 4.90 0.75
CA LEU A 108 24.86 4.33 -0.56
C LEU A 108 26.35 3.96 -0.70
N ASN A 109 27.20 4.23 0.30
CA ASN A 109 28.64 3.96 0.21
C ASN A 109 29.02 2.51 0.54
N ILE A 110 28.11 1.74 1.15
CA ILE A 110 28.44 0.42 1.71
C ILE A 110 28.09 -0.71 0.74
N GLU A 111 26.90 -0.69 0.14
CA GLU A 111 26.45 -1.54 -0.98
C GLU A 111 25.01 -1.11 -1.32
N MET A 112 24.58 -1.20 -2.59
CA MET A 112 23.17 -0.95 -2.92
C MET A 112 22.31 -2.05 -2.30
N PRO A 113 21.38 -1.76 -1.37
CA PRO A 113 20.60 -2.80 -0.72
C PRO A 113 19.53 -3.34 -1.67
N THR A 114 19.11 -4.58 -1.43
CA THR A 114 17.91 -5.15 -2.04
C THR A 114 16.66 -4.65 -1.32
N ILE A 115 15.50 -4.80 -1.98
CA ILE A 115 14.21 -4.49 -1.34
C ILE A 115 14.09 -5.29 -0.03
N GLN A 116 14.48 -6.57 -0.03
CA GLN A 116 14.44 -7.39 1.17
C GLN A 116 15.32 -6.83 2.29
N THR A 117 16.61 -6.58 2.02
CA THR A 117 17.54 -6.09 3.05
C THR A 117 17.13 -4.72 3.58
N PHE A 118 16.59 -3.85 2.72
CA PHE A 118 16.11 -2.54 3.15
C PHE A 118 14.93 -2.65 4.11
N VAL A 119 13.92 -3.44 3.75
CA VAL A 119 12.72 -3.58 4.57
C VAL A 119 13.06 -4.36 5.84
N GLU A 120 13.89 -5.40 5.82
CA GLU A 120 14.30 -6.09 7.06
C GLU A 120 15.04 -5.17 8.06
N LYS A 121 15.84 -4.23 7.55
CA LYS A 121 16.59 -3.28 8.38
C LYS A 121 15.74 -2.14 8.91
N ASN A 122 14.82 -1.62 8.10
CA ASN A 122 14.17 -0.33 8.34
C ASN A 122 12.66 -0.43 8.59
N ILE A 123 12.04 -1.54 8.20
CA ILE A 123 10.61 -1.77 8.30
C ILE A 123 10.40 -3.04 9.13
N ARG A 124 9.34 -3.09 9.95
CA ARG A 124 8.99 -4.33 10.64
C ARG A 124 8.40 -5.31 9.62
N TRP A 125 9.28 -6.05 8.93
CA TRP A 125 8.96 -6.97 7.82
C TRP A 125 7.80 -7.93 8.14
N GLN A 126 7.63 -8.35 9.40
CA GLN A 126 6.57 -9.29 9.81
C GLN A 126 5.17 -8.67 9.89
N SER A 127 5.04 -7.35 9.96
CA SER A 127 3.73 -6.69 10.17
C SER A 127 3.15 -6.03 8.93
N CYS A 128 3.93 -5.89 7.86
CA CYS A 128 3.58 -4.98 6.76
C CYS A 128 3.47 -5.66 5.39
N LEU A 129 4.04 -6.86 5.22
CA LEU A 129 4.00 -7.60 3.96
C LEU A 129 3.19 -8.88 4.10
N SER A 130 2.38 -9.20 3.10
CA SER A 130 1.64 -10.46 3.09
C SER A 130 2.61 -11.66 3.12
N ASP A 131 2.16 -12.77 3.70
CA ASP A 131 2.96 -13.99 3.78
C ASP A 131 3.36 -14.52 2.38
N TYR A 132 2.56 -14.20 1.37
CA TYR A 132 2.85 -14.47 -0.03
C TYR A 132 4.06 -13.68 -0.51
N VAL A 133 4.01 -12.35 -0.37
CA VAL A 133 5.11 -11.45 -0.75
C VAL A 133 6.39 -11.83 0.00
N ARG A 134 6.27 -12.23 1.28
CA ARG A 134 7.38 -12.72 2.09
C ARG A 134 8.06 -13.99 1.57
N ARG A 135 7.32 -14.91 0.94
CA ARG A 135 7.83 -16.24 0.56
C ARG A 135 8.10 -16.39 -0.95
N LYS A 136 7.41 -15.61 -1.78
CA LYS A 136 7.39 -15.78 -3.23
C LYS A 136 7.88 -14.55 -3.99
N ALA A 137 7.88 -13.35 -3.41
CA ALA A 137 8.37 -12.18 -4.13
C ALA A 137 9.89 -12.23 -4.29
N PRO A 138 10.44 -11.82 -5.45
CA PRO A 138 11.87 -11.79 -5.73
C PRO A 138 12.64 -10.67 -5.00
N PHE A 139 12.19 -10.26 -3.82
CA PHE A 139 12.74 -9.12 -3.07
C PHE A 139 14.20 -9.27 -2.62
N SER A 140 14.65 -10.51 -2.42
CA SER A 140 16.08 -10.80 -2.18
C SER A 140 16.96 -10.56 -3.40
N THR A 141 16.37 -10.54 -4.60
CA THR A 141 17.11 -10.46 -5.87
C THR A 141 17.02 -9.10 -6.55
N ILE A 142 16.06 -8.26 -6.14
CA ILE A 142 15.85 -6.92 -6.72
C ILE A 142 16.51 -5.86 -5.84
N TYR A 143 17.46 -5.14 -6.43
CA TYR A 143 18.08 -3.96 -5.82
C TYR A 143 17.13 -2.77 -5.78
N LEU A 144 17.25 -1.92 -4.76
CA LEU A 144 16.41 -0.72 -4.63
C LEU A 144 16.52 0.23 -5.83
N LYS A 145 17.63 0.22 -6.56
CA LYS A 145 17.79 1.03 -7.79
C LYS A 145 16.83 0.63 -8.92
N TYR A 146 16.16 -0.52 -8.82
CA TYR A 146 15.20 -1.01 -9.81
C TYR A 146 13.74 -0.93 -9.32
N ILE A 147 13.51 -0.39 -8.12
CA ILE A 147 12.21 -0.50 -7.44
C ILE A 147 11.10 0.24 -8.17
N ILE A 148 11.40 1.37 -8.83
CA ILE A 148 10.40 2.14 -9.58
C ILE A 148 10.03 1.42 -10.88
N ASP A 149 11.01 0.88 -11.61
CA ASP A 149 10.75 0.13 -12.84
C ASP A 149 9.94 -1.16 -12.55
N LEU A 150 10.18 -1.79 -11.39
CA LEU A 150 9.34 -2.89 -10.89
C LEU A 150 7.89 -2.45 -10.62
N TYR A 151 7.71 -1.29 -9.97
CA TYR A 151 6.40 -0.75 -9.65
C TYR A 151 5.61 -0.41 -10.92
N GLU A 152 6.24 0.28 -11.88
CA GLU A 152 5.63 0.61 -13.17
C GLU A 152 5.25 -0.67 -13.94
N LEU A 153 6.10 -1.72 -13.92
CA LEU A 153 5.79 -3.01 -14.53
C LEU A 153 4.56 -3.70 -13.90
N LEU A 154 4.39 -3.59 -12.59
CA LEU A 154 3.23 -4.15 -11.88
C LEU A 154 1.96 -3.34 -12.18
N GLU A 155 2.05 -2.01 -12.23
CA GLU A 155 0.94 -1.15 -12.65
C GLU A 155 0.50 -1.44 -14.08
N GLU A 156 1.44 -1.52 -15.03
CA GLU A 156 1.17 -1.93 -16.42
C GLU A 156 0.35 -3.23 -16.45
N TYR A 157 0.76 -4.23 -15.66
CA TYR A 157 0.07 -5.52 -15.64
C TYR A 157 -1.35 -5.47 -15.03
N VAL A 158 -1.58 -4.61 -14.04
CA VAL A 158 -2.91 -4.45 -13.40
C VAL A 158 -3.87 -3.63 -14.25
N PHE A 159 -3.37 -2.59 -14.93
CA PHE A 159 -4.20 -1.64 -15.68
C PHE A 159 -4.34 -1.96 -17.17
N ASP A 160 -3.46 -2.78 -17.77
CA ASP A 160 -3.57 -3.24 -19.18
C ASP A 160 -4.36 -4.56 -19.36
N GLN A 161 -4.93 -5.13 -18.28
CA GLN A 161 -5.96 -6.19 -18.37
C GLN A 161 -7.36 -5.63 -18.57
#